data_AF-A0A2N5NNV6-F1
#
_entry.id   AF-A0A2N5NNV6-F1
#
_cell.length_a   1.000
_cell.length_b   1.000
_cell.length_c   1.000
_cell.angle_alpha   90.00
_cell.angle_beta   90.00
_cell.angle_gamma   90.00
#
_symmetry.space_group_name_H-M   'P 1'
#
loop_
_entity.id
_entity.type
_entity.pdbx_description
1 polymer ?
#
loop_
_entity_poly.entity_id
_entity_poly.type
_entity_poly.pdbx_seq_one_letter_code
_entity_poly.pdbx_strand_id
1 'polypeptide(L)'
;MNHTAELEKALTDLRHITGISMEIHAETEEEVTKALEQLKLLSSAYKEKYNKIHFLQSLMTDSIPTYNVYDRAARLHIAPEEPRILYLLETSHSLDEDISEILKNLFPSQSGAFRIPLTEASCAILCPVRSLADSSQETVHLTARMIVDTVNAEALARVRVSYSKTLHNLLDLSTAFRETSLALKVGKLFYSEQTVFPYNRLGIGRLIYRLPTSLCENFLHEIFGEEIPQALDEETTATVNKFLQNNLNIAETSRQLHMHRNTLIYRLEQIEKRTGLDLRQFEDAMTFKIASMVMNYLYTERNIPHE
;
A
#
# COMPACT_ATOMS: atom_id res chain seq x y z
N MET A 1 -30.77 -22.21 38.73
CA MET A 1 -31.88 -21.27 38.43
C MET A 1 -31.54 -20.07 37.54
N ASN A 2 -30.28 -19.61 37.39
CA ASN A 2 -29.95 -18.45 36.52
C ASN A 2 -29.48 -18.86 35.10
N HIS A 3 -29.19 -20.15 34.87
CA HIS A 3 -28.53 -20.63 33.66
C HIS A 3 -29.44 -20.64 32.41
N THR A 4 -30.75 -20.77 32.58
CA THR A 4 -31.71 -20.78 31.46
C THR A 4 -31.83 -19.41 30.77
N ALA A 5 -31.83 -18.33 31.56
CA ALA A 5 -31.87 -16.96 31.04
C ALA A 5 -30.55 -16.58 30.33
N GLU A 6 -29.41 -17.06 30.85
CA GLU A 6 -28.11 -16.87 30.22
C GLU A 6 -27.98 -17.66 28.89
N LEU A 7 -28.61 -18.83 28.80
CA LEU A 7 -28.65 -19.65 27.57
C LEU A 7 -29.46 -18.96 26.46
N GLU A 8 -30.66 -18.46 26.77
CA GLU A 8 -31.49 -17.71 25.80
C GLU A 8 -30.76 -16.45 25.30
N LYS A 9 -30.07 -15.75 26.20
CA LYS A 9 -29.23 -14.61 25.83
C LYS A 9 -28.11 -15.02 24.88
N ALA A 10 -27.38 -16.10 25.17
CA ALA A 10 -26.30 -16.59 24.31
C ALA A 10 -26.80 -17.03 22.92
N LEU A 11 -27.96 -17.66 22.83
CA LEU A 11 -28.60 -18.01 21.56
C LEU A 11 -29.04 -16.77 20.76
N THR A 12 -29.56 -15.75 21.45
CA THR A 12 -29.94 -14.47 20.84
C THR A 12 -28.71 -13.73 20.30
N ASP A 13 -27.63 -13.68 21.09
CA ASP A 13 -26.35 -13.11 20.67
C ASP A 13 -25.80 -13.83 19.43
N LEU A 14 -25.82 -15.17 19.43
CA LEU A 14 -25.35 -15.97 18.30
C LEU A 14 -26.21 -15.77 17.05
N ARG A 15 -27.53 -15.64 17.20
CA ARG A 15 -28.45 -15.27 16.12
C ARG A 15 -28.14 -13.88 15.55
N HIS A 16 -27.83 -12.89 16.39
CA HIS A 16 -27.42 -11.58 15.91
C HIS A 16 -26.12 -11.61 15.11
N ILE A 17 -25.16 -12.46 15.48
CA ILE A 17 -23.86 -12.55 14.81
C ILE A 17 -23.96 -13.37 13.51
N THR A 18 -24.72 -14.47 13.51
CA THR A 18 -24.73 -15.45 12.41
C THR A 18 -25.96 -15.34 11.50
N GLY A 19 -27.06 -14.79 12.01
CA GLY A 19 -28.38 -14.84 11.36
C GLY A 19 -29.09 -16.21 11.48
N ILE A 20 -28.50 -17.17 12.20
CA ILE A 20 -29.03 -18.53 12.35
C ILE A 20 -29.76 -18.65 13.68
N SER A 21 -30.98 -19.18 13.64
CA SER A 21 -31.71 -19.61 14.84
C SER A 21 -31.29 -21.04 15.18
N MET A 22 -30.86 -21.27 16.42
CA MET A 22 -30.50 -22.59 16.95
C MET A 22 -31.40 -22.95 18.13
N GLU A 23 -31.79 -24.22 18.19
CA GLU A 23 -32.44 -24.82 19.35
C GLU A 23 -31.45 -25.77 20.02
N ILE A 24 -31.34 -25.69 21.35
CA ILE A 24 -30.48 -26.57 22.16
C ILE A 24 -31.38 -27.28 23.16
N HIS A 25 -31.23 -28.60 23.26
CA HIS A 25 -31.91 -29.41 24.27
C HIS A 25 -30.87 -29.84 25.32
N ALA A 26 -31.10 -29.47 26.57
CA ALA A 26 -30.26 -29.84 27.72
C ALA A 26 -31.18 -30.17 28.90
N GLU A 27 -31.01 -31.34 29.52
CA GLU A 27 -31.93 -31.87 30.55
C GLU A 27 -31.36 -31.72 31.97
N THR A 28 -30.04 -31.52 32.10
CA THR A 28 -29.34 -31.35 33.38
C THR A 28 -28.64 -29.99 33.50
N GLU A 29 -28.45 -29.48 34.74
CA GLU A 29 -27.73 -28.20 34.96
C GLU A 29 -26.28 -28.23 34.46
N GLU A 30 -25.64 -29.40 34.47
CA GLU A 30 -24.28 -29.61 33.95
C GLU A 30 -24.23 -29.51 32.42
N GLU A 31 -25.23 -30.06 31.71
CA GLU A 31 -25.37 -29.93 30.25
C GLU A 31 -25.68 -28.50 29.83
N VAL A 32 -26.53 -27.78 30.57
CA VAL A 32 -26.82 -26.37 30.30
C VAL A 32 -25.54 -25.55 30.41
N THR A 33 -24.72 -25.78 31.44
CA THR A 33 -23.46 -25.05 31.64
C THR A 33 -22.48 -25.32 30.51
N LYS A 34 -22.33 -26.57 30.09
CA LYS A 34 -21.46 -26.98 28.98
C LYS A 34 -21.92 -26.42 27.63
N ALA A 35 -23.22 -26.45 27.35
CA ALA A 35 -23.79 -25.88 26.13
C ALA A 35 -23.58 -24.36 26.07
N LEU A 36 -23.66 -23.69 27.21
CA LEU A 36 -23.47 -22.25 27.33
C LEU A 36 -21.99 -21.86 27.11
N GLU A 37 -21.04 -22.64 27.62
CA GLU A 37 -19.61 -22.48 27.30
C GLU A 37 -19.34 -22.69 25.80
N GLN A 38 -19.91 -23.74 25.20
CA GLN A 38 -19.76 -24.01 23.76
C GLN A 38 -20.35 -22.89 22.89
N LEU A 39 -21.53 -22.36 23.26
CA LEU A 39 -22.14 -21.22 22.58
C LEU A 39 -21.32 -19.94 22.74
N LYS A 40 -20.74 -19.68 23.91
CA LYS A 40 -19.84 -18.54 24.13
C LYS A 40 -18.58 -18.65 23.29
N LEU A 41 -17.95 -19.83 23.26
CA LEU A 41 -16.78 -20.10 22.41
C LEU A 41 -17.12 -19.94 20.93
N LEU A 42 -18.25 -20.50 20.48
CA LEU A 42 -18.73 -20.37 19.10
C LEU A 42 -19.02 -18.91 18.76
N SER A 43 -19.71 -18.19 19.64
CA SER A 43 -19.98 -16.76 19.47
C SER A 43 -18.69 -15.93 19.46
N SER A 44 -17.69 -16.26 20.27
CA SER A 44 -16.39 -15.59 20.30
C SER A 44 -15.62 -15.83 19.00
N ALA A 45 -15.52 -17.10 18.57
CA ALA A 45 -14.88 -17.47 17.30
C ALA A 45 -15.58 -16.82 16.10
N TYR A 46 -16.92 -16.73 16.13
CA TYR A 46 -17.68 -16.00 15.12
C TYR A 46 -17.52 -14.49 15.24
N LYS A 47 -17.47 -13.89 16.45
CA LYS A 47 -17.20 -12.45 16.61
C LYS A 47 -15.81 -12.07 16.06
N GLU A 48 -14.81 -12.91 16.26
CA GLU A 48 -13.48 -12.73 15.68
C GLU A 48 -13.52 -12.84 14.15
N LYS A 49 -14.18 -13.89 13.62
CA LYS A 49 -14.35 -14.11 12.16
C LYS A 49 -15.30 -13.12 11.48
N TYR A 50 -16.22 -12.49 12.22
CA TYR A 50 -17.21 -11.52 11.74
C TYR A 50 -17.00 -10.14 12.35
N ASN A 51 -15.75 -9.77 12.62
CA ASN A 51 -15.40 -8.39 12.94
C ASN A 51 -15.39 -7.55 11.65
N LYS A 52 -15.71 -6.25 11.75
CA LYS A 52 -15.63 -5.27 10.64
C LYS A 52 -14.29 -5.35 9.92
N ILE A 53 -13.20 -5.50 10.67
CA ILE A 53 -11.84 -5.64 10.13
C ILE A 53 -11.71 -6.86 9.23
N HIS A 54 -12.13 -8.04 9.70
CA HIS A 54 -12.06 -9.28 8.92
C HIS A 54 -12.92 -9.21 7.66
N PHE A 55 -14.12 -8.60 7.76
CA PHE A 55 -14.97 -8.37 6.59
C PHE A 55 -14.29 -7.48 5.54
N LEU A 56 -13.66 -6.38 5.96
CA LEU A 56 -12.92 -5.49 5.06
C LEU A 56 -11.67 -6.16 4.48
N GLN A 57 -10.92 -6.95 5.26
CA GLN A 57 -9.80 -7.77 4.77
C GLN A 57 -10.26 -8.76 3.69
N SER A 58 -11.36 -9.44 3.96
CA SER A 58 -11.92 -10.42 3.04
C SER A 58 -12.42 -9.76 1.74
N LEU A 59 -12.97 -8.54 1.84
CA LEU A 59 -13.38 -7.77 0.69
C LEU A 59 -12.18 -7.27 -0.13
N MET A 60 -11.09 -6.84 0.50
CA MET A 60 -9.86 -6.44 -0.19
C MET A 60 -9.21 -7.58 -0.98
N THR A 61 -9.35 -8.81 -0.50
CA THR A 61 -8.75 -10.03 -1.09
C THR A 61 -9.67 -10.76 -2.08
N ASP A 62 -10.85 -10.20 -2.41
CA ASP A 62 -11.88 -10.85 -3.24
C ASP A 62 -12.29 -12.25 -2.75
N SER A 63 -12.18 -12.52 -1.45
CA SER A 63 -12.54 -13.83 -0.85
C SER A 63 -14.04 -13.98 -0.56
N ILE A 64 -14.85 -12.96 -0.84
CA ILE A 64 -16.30 -12.95 -0.60
C ILE A 64 -17.06 -12.74 -1.92
N PRO A 65 -18.10 -13.54 -2.21
CA PRO A 65 -19.02 -13.27 -3.32
C PRO A 65 -19.75 -11.92 -3.18
N THR A 66 -19.81 -11.15 -4.27
CA THR A 66 -20.37 -9.79 -4.32
C THR A 66 -21.82 -9.67 -3.85
N TYR A 67 -22.65 -10.70 -4.02
CA TYR A 67 -24.07 -10.69 -3.60
C TYR A 67 -24.28 -10.66 -2.08
N ASN A 68 -23.24 -10.90 -1.27
CA ASN A 68 -23.32 -10.92 0.19
C ASN A 68 -22.75 -9.65 0.85
N VAL A 69 -22.22 -8.70 0.06
CA VAL A 69 -21.50 -7.54 0.60
C VAL A 69 -22.44 -6.55 1.28
N TYR A 70 -23.58 -6.22 0.66
CA TYR A 70 -24.54 -5.25 1.21
C TYR A 70 -25.17 -5.71 2.53
N ASP A 71 -25.66 -6.95 2.59
CA ASP A 71 -26.27 -7.51 3.79
C ASP A 71 -25.27 -7.58 4.95
N ARG A 72 -24.04 -8.03 4.68
CA ARG A 72 -22.96 -8.04 5.68
C ARG A 72 -22.56 -6.65 6.13
N ALA A 73 -22.42 -5.69 5.21
CA ALA A 73 -22.09 -4.31 5.53
C ALA A 73 -23.16 -3.69 6.44
N ALA A 74 -24.46 -3.95 6.16
CA ALA A 74 -25.57 -3.49 6.99
C ALA A 74 -25.50 -4.06 8.41
N ARG A 75 -25.30 -5.38 8.56
CA ARG A 75 -25.14 -6.04 9.87
C ARG A 75 -23.94 -5.50 10.67
N LEU A 76 -22.88 -5.09 9.98
CA LEU A 76 -21.66 -4.54 10.57
C LEU A 76 -21.71 -3.03 10.75
N HIS A 77 -22.83 -2.38 10.44
CA HIS A 77 -22.99 -0.92 10.48
C HIS A 77 -21.88 -0.20 9.69
N ILE A 78 -21.64 -0.65 8.45
CA ILE A 78 -20.76 -0.01 7.48
C ILE A 78 -21.64 0.49 6.33
N ALA A 79 -21.68 1.80 6.10
CA ALA A 79 -22.46 2.37 5.01
C ALA A 79 -21.80 2.06 3.65
N PRO A 80 -22.40 1.24 2.77
CA PRO A 80 -21.72 0.77 1.56
C PRO A 80 -21.47 1.89 0.53
N GLU A 81 -22.30 2.94 0.52
CA GLU A 81 -22.22 4.05 -0.43
C GLU A 81 -21.55 5.32 0.13
N GLU A 82 -21.03 5.25 1.37
CA GLU A 82 -20.26 6.36 1.93
C GLU A 82 -18.91 6.47 1.20
N PRO A 83 -18.57 7.66 0.64
CA PRO A 83 -17.32 7.83 -0.06
C PRO A 83 -16.12 7.70 0.88
N ARG A 84 -15.09 6.96 0.45
CA ARG A 84 -13.91 6.64 1.26
C ARG A 84 -12.63 6.77 0.46
N ILE A 85 -11.51 6.84 1.16
CA ILE A 85 -10.16 6.79 0.59
C ILE A 85 -9.37 5.73 1.33
N LEU A 86 -8.71 4.87 0.57
CA LEU A 86 -7.84 3.84 1.09
C LEU A 86 -6.40 4.35 1.07
N TYR A 87 -5.76 4.40 2.23
CA TYR A 87 -4.33 4.57 2.39
C TYR A 87 -3.73 3.21 2.74
N LEU A 88 -2.67 2.81 2.04
CA LEU A 88 -1.93 1.60 2.33
C LEU A 88 -0.54 2.00 2.80
N LEU A 89 -0.22 1.62 4.04
CA LEU A 89 1.02 1.90 4.72
C LEU A 89 1.87 0.64 4.77
N GLU A 90 3.17 0.81 4.58
CA GLU A 90 4.15 -0.26 4.77
C GLU A 90 5.41 0.31 5.44
N THR A 91 5.86 -0.37 6.49
CA THR A 91 7.08 -0.06 7.23
C THR A 91 8.22 -0.98 6.78
N SER A 92 9.45 -0.59 7.09
CA SER A 92 10.64 -1.38 6.70
C SER A 92 10.86 -2.61 7.60
N HIS A 93 10.26 -2.62 8.79
CA HIS A 93 10.38 -3.69 9.78
C HIS A 93 8.97 -4.18 10.15
N SER A 94 8.51 -3.88 11.36
CA SER A 94 7.18 -4.21 11.86
C SER A 94 6.37 -2.95 12.16
N LEU A 95 5.06 -3.13 12.29
CA LEU A 95 4.13 -2.19 12.87
C LEU A 95 4.15 -2.42 14.39
N ASP A 96 5.14 -1.79 15.03
CA ASP A 96 5.31 -1.88 16.47
C ASP A 96 4.16 -1.17 17.21
N GLU A 97 4.08 -1.40 18.51
CA GLU A 97 3.01 -0.85 19.35
C GLU A 97 2.95 0.68 19.27
N ASP A 98 4.11 1.34 19.19
CA ASP A 98 4.24 2.79 19.01
C ASP A 98 3.57 3.27 17.72
N ILE A 99 3.84 2.61 16.58
CA ILE A 99 3.22 2.96 15.29
C ILE A 99 1.72 2.70 15.35
N SER A 100 1.29 1.62 15.99
CA SER A 100 -0.13 1.37 16.19
C SER A 100 -0.78 2.49 16.99
N GLU A 101 -0.16 2.97 18.07
CA GLU A 101 -0.62 4.07 18.93
C GLU A 101 -0.74 5.39 18.17
N ILE A 102 0.31 5.76 17.42
CA ILE A 102 0.32 6.93 16.53
C ILE A 102 -0.86 6.87 15.56
N LEU A 103 -1.07 5.73 14.90
CA LEU A 103 -2.19 5.55 13.99
C LEU A 103 -3.56 5.58 14.71
N LYS A 104 -3.64 5.21 15.99
CA LYS A 104 -4.87 5.38 16.79
C LYS A 104 -5.14 6.86 17.09
N ASN A 105 -4.10 7.64 17.32
CA ASN A 105 -4.20 9.07 17.61
C ASN A 105 -4.53 9.89 16.35
N LEU A 106 -3.91 9.56 15.21
CA LEU A 106 -4.21 10.19 13.92
C LEU A 106 -5.62 9.85 13.42
N PHE A 107 -6.08 8.61 13.65
CA PHE A 107 -7.39 8.13 13.21
C PHE A 107 -8.19 7.55 14.39
N PRO A 108 -8.73 8.42 15.28
CA PRO A 108 -9.48 7.98 16.45
C PRO A 108 -10.77 7.27 16.01
N SER A 109 -11.30 6.36 16.84
CA SER A 109 -12.49 5.56 16.49
C SER A 109 -13.73 6.40 16.11
N GLN A 110 -13.80 7.65 16.57
CA GLN A 110 -14.86 8.63 16.28
C GLN A 110 -14.75 9.23 14.86
N SER A 111 -13.60 9.08 14.21
CA SER A 111 -13.38 9.55 12.83
C SER A 111 -14.19 8.75 11.81
N GLY A 112 -14.62 7.53 12.16
CA GLY A 112 -15.22 6.58 11.23
C GLY A 112 -14.21 5.89 10.32
N ALA A 113 -12.90 6.14 10.52
CA ALA A 113 -11.86 5.45 9.78
C ALA A 113 -11.66 4.00 10.28
N PHE A 114 -11.48 3.08 9.35
CA PHE A 114 -11.16 1.69 9.66
C PHE A 114 -9.68 1.45 9.47
N ARG A 115 -9.02 0.90 10.51
CA ARG A 115 -7.63 0.44 10.44
C ARG A 115 -7.66 -1.06 10.26
N ILE A 116 -7.02 -1.53 9.21
CA ILE A 116 -7.09 -2.90 8.74
C ILE A 116 -5.65 -3.43 8.68
N PRO A 117 -5.18 -4.18 9.71
CA PRO A 117 -3.87 -4.82 9.65
C PRO A 117 -3.84 -5.81 8.49
N LEU A 118 -2.72 -5.90 7.77
CA LEU A 118 -2.58 -6.80 6.61
C LEU A 118 -1.47 -7.81 6.87
N THR A 119 -0.29 -7.30 7.23
CA THR A 119 0.86 -8.10 7.63
C THR A 119 1.51 -7.46 8.86
N GLU A 120 2.56 -8.07 9.40
CA GLU A 120 3.34 -7.47 10.49
C GLU A 120 3.93 -6.12 10.10
N ALA A 121 4.17 -5.86 8.81
CA ALA A 121 4.78 -4.62 8.30
C ALA A 121 3.81 -3.69 7.57
N SER A 122 2.54 -4.07 7.39
CA SER A 122 1.62 -3.30 6.54
C SER A 122 0.20 -3.20 7.10
N CYS A 123 -0.40 -2.03 6.88
CA CYS A 123 -1.73 -1.68 7.37
C CYS A 123 -2.46 -0.83 6.32
N ALA A 124 -3.73 -1.13 6.13
CA ALA A 124 -4.64 -0.31 5.34
C ALA A 124 -5.49 0.59 6.26
N ILE A 125 -5.63 1.86 5.90
CA ILE A 125 -6.50 2.81 6.59
C ILE A 125 -7.56 3.27 5.59
N LEU A 126 -8.82 2.97 5.89
CA LEU A 126 -9.96 3.34 5.08
C LEU A 126 -10.68 4.51 5.75
N CYS A 127 -10.49 5.71 5.21
CA CYS A 127 -11.01 6.97 5.77
C CYS A 127 -12.29 7.41 5.06
N PRO A 128 -13.36 7.79 5.78
CA PRO A 128 -14.53 8.43 5.18
C PRO A 128 -14.19 9.84 4.69
N VAL A 129 -14.83 10.24 3.59
CA VAL A 129 -14.75 11.58 3.00
C VAL A 129 -15.99 12.35 3.43
N ARG A 130 -15.83 13.40 4.25
CA ARG A 130 -16.96 14.14 4.85
C ARG A 130 -17.36 15.35 4.03
N SER A 131 -16.43 15.93 3.28
CA SER A 131 -16.64 17.08 2.40
C SER A 131 -16.02 16.85 1.03
N LEU A 132 -16.53 17.56 0.01
CA LEU A 132 -15.90 17.61 -1.32
C LEU A 132 -14.44 18.14 -1.23
N ALA A 133 -14.16 19.03 -0.28
CA ALA A 133 -12.79 19.50 -0.01
C ALA A 133 -11.85 18.36 0.46
N ASP A 134 -12.39 17.35 1.16
CA ASP A 134 -11.63 16.19 1.64
C ASP A 134 -11.31 15.21 0.52
N SER A 135 -12.09 15.23 -0.56
CA SER A 135 -11.86 14.42 -1.77
C SER A 135 -10.84 15.04 -2.73
N SER A 136 -10.38 16.28 -2.47
CA SER A 136 -9.42 16.94 -3.34
C SER A 136 -8.09 16.20 -3.34
N GLN A 137 -7.45 16.08 -4.52
CA GLN A 137 -6.18 15.36 -4.62
C GLN A 137 -5.09 15.94 -3.71
N GLU A 138 -5.13 17.25 -3.46
CA GLU A 138 -4.20 17.94 -2.59
C GLU A 138 -4.42 17.56 -1.12
N THR A 139 -5.66 17.61 -0.62
CA THR A 139 -5.98 17.21 0.75
C THR A 139 -5.58 15.76 1.03
N VAL A 140 -5.89 14.86 0.10
CA VAL A 140 -5.56 13.43 0.19
C VAL A 140 -4.05 13.21 0.24
N HIS A 141 -3.32 13.95 -0.61
CA HIS A 141 -1.86 13.90 -0.61
C HIS A 141 -1.28 14.43 0.70
N LEU A 142 -1.82 15.52 1.25
CA LEU A 142 -1.42 16.10 2.52
C LEU A 142 -1.69 15.15 3.69
N THR A 143 -2.82 14.42 3.69
CA THR A 143 -3.08 13.37 4.68
C THR A 143 -2.06 12.24 4.59
N ALA A 144 -1.74 11.75 3.38
CA ALA A 144 -0.71 10.73 3.21
C ALA A 144 0.67 11.22 3.67
N ARG A 145 1.00 12.48 3.40
CA ARG A 145 2.25 13.11 3.85
C ARG A 145 2.30 13.26 5.37
N MET A 146 1.21 13.70 5.98
CA MET A 146 1.06 13.77 7.43
C MET A 146 1.31 12.41 8.09
N ILE A 147 0.71 11.33 7.56
CA ILE A 147 0.97 9.96 8.06
C ILE A 147 2.47 9.65 8.04
N VAL A 148 3.13 9.92 6.90
CA VAL A 148 4.57 9.67 6.74
C VAL A 148 5.38 10.49 7.74
N ASP A 149 5.12 11.79 7.83
CA ASP A 149 5.91 12.71 8.64
C ASP A 149 5.75 12.43 10.14
N THR A 150 4.52 12.15 10.61
CA THR A 150 4.25 11.80 12.01
C THR A 150 4.91 10.48 12.38
N VAL A 151 4.75 9.41 11.58
CA VAL A 151 5.33 8.10 11.89
C VAL A 151 6.87 8.16 11.82
N ASN A 152 7.45 8.87 10.86
CA ASN A 152 8.90 9.06 10.78
C ASN A 152 9.44 9.84 12.00
N ALA A 153 8.71 10.85 12.48
CA ALA A 153 9.17 11.70 13.58
C ALA A 153 8.98 11.04 14.96
N GLU A 154 7.84 10.39 15.19
CA GLU A 154 7.48 9.84 16.51
C GLU A 154 8.01 8.41 16.73
N ALA A 155 8.05 7.58 15.68
CA ALA A 155 8.51 6.18 15.79
C ALA A 155 9.91 5.95 15.20
N LEU A 156 10.57 6.97 14.63
CA LEU A 156 11.86 6.87 13.94
C LEU A 156 11.89 5.76 12.87
N ALA A 157 10.73 5.41 12.31
CA ALA A 157 10.54 4.28 11.41
C ALA A 157 10.31 4.77 9.98
N ARG A 158 11.08 4.24 9.02
CA ARG A 158 10.88 4.56 7.60
C ARG A 158 9.58 3.94 7.10
N VAL A 159 8.57 4.78 6.90
CA VAL A 159 7.25 4.39 6.36
C VAL A 159 7.07 4.87 4.92
N ARG A 160 6.35 4.08 4.15
CA ARG A 160 5.86 4.44 2.81
C ARG A 160 4.35 4.30 2.78
N VAL A 161 3.70 5.21 2.08
CA VAL A 161 2.24 5.28 1.99
C VAL A 161 1.84 5.37 0.53
N SER A 162 0.87 4.58 0.11
CA SER A 162 0.17 4.75 -1.16
C SER A 162 -1.30 5.03 -0.89
N TYR A 163 -2.00 5.64 -1.85
CA TYR A 163 -3.42 5.92 -1.67
C TYR A 163 -4.23 5.79 -2.96
N SER A 164 -5.51 5.44 -2.78
CA SER A 164 -6.46 5.21 -3.85
C SER A 164 -7.10 6.51 -4.33
N LYS A 165 -7.86 6.42 -5.42
CA LYS A 165 -8.89 7.44 -5.71
C LYS A 165 -10.01 7.35 -4.67
N THR A 166 -10.91 8.34 -4.66
CA THR A 166 -12.14 8.26 -3.88
C THR A 166 -12.96 7.06 -4.33
N LEU A 167 -13.21 6.15 -3.40
CA LEU A 167 -14.16 5.06 -3.53
C LEU A 167 -15.55 5.63 -3.27
N HIS A 168 -16.52 5.36 -4.12
CA HIS A 168 -17.93 5.74 -3.87
C HIS A 168 -18.76 4.57 -3.39
N ASN A 169 -18.27 3.34 -3.61
CA ASN A 169 -18.93 2.13 -3.15
C ASN A 169 -17.92 1.19 -2.48
N LEU A 170 -18.37 0.50 -1.45
CA LEU A 170 -17.57 -0.50 -0.75
C LEU A 170 -17.14 -1.65 -1.68
N LEU A 171 -17.91 -1.98 -2.72
CA LEU A 171 -17.52 -2.95 -3.77
C LEU A 171 -16.25 -2.56 -4.51
N ASP A 172 -15.91 -1.27 -4.57
CA ASP A 172 -14.69 -0.79 -5.22
C ASP A 172 -13.43 -1.07 -4.37
N LEU A 173 -13.59 -1.54 -3.13
CA LEU A 173 -12.48 -1.71 -2.17
C LEU A 173 -11.43 -2.69 -2.67
N SER A 174 -11.80 -3.79 -3.31
CA SER A 174 -10.82 -4.76 -3.84
C SER A 174 -10.00 -4.17 -4.97
N THR A 175 -10.66 -3.40 -5.85
CA THR A 175 -9.97 -2.65 -6.90
C THR A 175 -9.04 -1.61 -6.30
N ALA A 176 -9.52 -0.78 -5.38
CA ALA A 176 -8.70 0.22 -4.71
C ALA A 176 -7.49 -0.40 -4.00
N PHE A 177 -7.66 -1.56 -3.35
CA PHE A 177 -6.58 -2.29 -2.70
C PHE A 177 -5.53 -2.81 -3.68
N ARG A 178 -5.96 -3.37 -4.82
CA ARG A 178 -5.02 -3.75 -5.90
C ARG A 178 -4.26 -2.53 -6.44
N GLU A 179 -4.96 -1.42 -6.63
CA GLU A 179 -4.40 -0.18 -7.15
C GLU A 179 -3.35 0.41 -6.20
N THR A 180 -3.65 0.52 -4.90
CA THR A 180 -2.69 1.00 -3.89
C THR A 180 -1.53 0.04 -3.69
N SER A 181 -1.79 -1.26 -3.65
CA SER A 181 -0.72 -2.27 -3.56
C SER A 181 0.24 -2.18 -4.75
N LEU A 182 -0.29 -2.01 -5.97
CA LEU A 182 0.54 -1.78 -7.15
C LEU A 182 1.31 -0.46 -7.04
N ALA A 183 0.66 0.61 -6.58
CA ALA A 183 1.29 1.91 -6.41
C ALA A 183 2.47 1.86 -5.42
N LEU A 184 2.33 1.12 -4.33
CA LEU A 184 3.37 0.93 -3.34
C LEU A 184 4.53 0.11 -3.91
N LYS A 185 4.26 -1.00 -4.62
CA LYS A 185 5.28 -1.83 -5.28
C LYS A 185 6.09 -1.04 -6.31
N VAL A 186 5.39 -0.38 -7.24
CA VAL A 186 6.01 0.46 -8.28
C VAL A 186 6.76 1.63 -7.66
N GLY A 187 6.18 2.27 -6.64
CA GLY A 187 6.78 3.34 -5.87
C GLY A 187 8.14 2.96 -5.28
N LYS A 188 8.19 1.85 -4.55
CA LYS A 188 9.41 1.32 -3.94
C LYS A 188 10.49 0.99 -4.95
N LEU A 189 10.09 0.40 -6.08
CA LEU A 189 11.01 -0.10 -7.09
C LEU A 189 11.66 1.03 -7.90
N PHE A 190 10.88 2.04 -8.28
CA PHE A 190 11.31 3.06 -9.24
C PHE A 190 11.58 4.44 -8.65
N TYR A 191 11.06 4.71 -7.44
CA TYR A 191 11.05 6.04 -6.84
C TYR A 191 11.48 5.99 -5.36
N SER A 192 12.70 5.49 -5.10
CA SER A 192 13.27 5.26 -3.76
C SER A 192 13.25 6.47 -2.81
N GLU A 193 13.37 7.67 -3.38
CA GLU A 193 13.39 8.96 -2.67
C GLU A 193 11.99 9.44 -2.27
N GLN A 194 10.95 8.86 -2.86
CA GLN A 194 9.57 9.20 -2.52
C GLN A 194 9.04 8.26 -1.43
N THR A 195 8.18 8.81 -0.59
CA THR A 195 7.53 8.08 0.51
C THR A 195 6.01 8.02 0.35
N VAL A 196 5.44 8.85 -0.54
CA VAL A 196 4.01 8.92 -0.83
C VAL A 196 3.76 8.60 -2.29
N PHE A 197 2.92 7.60 -2.57
CA PHE A 197 2.68 7.07 -3.91
C PHE A 197 1.19 7.14 -4.29
N PRO A 198 0.78 8.19 -5.01
CA PRO A 198 -0.56 8.25 -5.57
C PRO A 198 -0.70 7.21 -6.69
N TYR A 199 -1.74 6.40 -6.67
CA TYR A 199 -1.97 5.46 -7.77
C TYR A 199 -2.10 6.14 -9.16
N ASN A 200 -2.63 7.36 -9.20
CA ASN A 200 -2.78 8.15 -10.43
C ASN A 200 -1.48 8.85 -10.90
N ARG A 201 -0.35 8.75 -10.17
CA ARG A 201 0.92 9.41 -10.51
C ARG A 201 2.12 8.46 -10.55
N LEU A 202 1.92 7.21 -10.95
CA LEU A 202 2.99 6.21 -11.06
C LEU A 202 3.85 6.34 -12.33
N GLY A 203 3.46 7.20 -13.27
CA GLY A 203 4.22 7.52 -14.48
C GLY A 203 4.64 6.28 -15.29
N ILE A 204 5.83 6.35 -15.87
CA ILE A 204 6.40 5.28 -16.71
C ILE A 204 6.72 4.01 -15.92
N GLY A 205 6.97 4.10 -14.60
CA GLY A 205 7.24 2.94 -13.76
C GLY A 205 6.09 1.91 -13.78
N ARG A 206 4.83 2.39 -13.85
CA ARG A 206 3.65 1.51 -14.00
C ARG A 206 3.67 0.73 -15.32
N LEU A 207 4.16 1.33 -16.40
CA LEU A 207 4.24 0.69 -17.70
C LEU A 207 5.32 -0.39 -17.68
N ILE A 208 6.52 -0.04 -17.21
CA ILE A 208 7.66 -0.95 -17.11
C ILE A 208 7.30 -2.19 -16.28
N TYR A 209 6.65 -2.01 -15.13
CA TYR A 209 6.24 -3.13 -14.26
C TYR A 209 5.27 -4.12 -14.92
N ARG A 210 4.59 -3.73 -16.01
CA ARG A 210 3.68 -4.61 -16.75
C ARG A 210 4.32 -5.27 -17.96
N LEU A 211 5.55 -4.89 -18.33
CA LEU A 211 6.23 -5.46 -19.47
C LEU A 211 6.82 -6.83 -19.09
N PRO A 212 6.77 -7.82 -19.99
CA PRO A 212 7.49 -9.08 -19.80
C PRO A 212 8.99 -8.84 -19.63
N THR A 213 9.63 -9.59 -18.73
CA THR A 213 11.08 -9.48 -18.46
C THR A 213 11.92 -9.70 -19.71
N SER A 214 11.51 -10.60 -20.61
CA SER A 214 12.20 -10.83 -21.89
C SER A 214 12.20 -9.59 -22.81
N LEU A 215 11.13 -8.79 -22.79
CA LEU A 215 11.07 -7.54 -23.57
C LEU A 215 12.01 -6.49 -22.98
N CYS A 216 12.06 -6.42 -21.65
CA CYS A 216 12.98 -5.57 -20.92
C CYS A 216 14.45 -5.94 -21.20
N GLU A 217 14.78 -7.23 -21.24
CA GLU A 217 16.13 -7.72 -21.58
C GLU A 217 16.52 -7.38 -23.02
N ASN A 218 15.62 -7.62 -23.99
CA ASN A 218 15.86 -7.27 -25.38
C ASN A 218 16.08 -5.76 -25.57
N PHE A 219 15.27 -4.93 -24.90
CA PHE A 219 15.45 -3.47 -24.93
C PHE A 219 16.83 -3.06 -24.43
N LEU A 220 17.32 -3.64 -23.33
CA LEU A 220 18.66 -3.33 -22.82
C LEU A 220 19.76 -3.80 -23.78
N HIS A 221 19.60 -4.94 -24.44
CA HIS A 221 20.54 -5.42 -25.45
C HIS A 221 20.58 -4.55 -26.71
N GLU A 222 19.46 -3.95 -27.12
CA GLU A 222 19.44 -3.01 -28.23
C GLU A 222 20.18 -1.70 -27.91
N ILE A 223 20.09 -1.22 -26.67
CA ILE A 223 20.73 0.03 -26.24
C ILE A 223 22.22 -0.17 -25.93
N PHE A 224 22.58 -1.24 -25.22
CA PHE A 224 23.94 -1.44 -24.70
C PHE A 224 24.72 -2.57 -25.37
N GLY A 225 24.09 -3.40 -26.21
CA GLY A 225 24.72 -4.57 -26.83
C GLY A 225 24.77 -5.79 -25.89
N GLU A 226 25.76 -6.68 -26.10
CA GLU A 226 25.90 -7.90 -25.29
C GLU A 226 26.36 -7.62 -23.85
N GLU A 227 27.16 -6.56 -23.65
CA GLU A 227 27.65 -6.14 -22.34
C GLU A 227 26.74 -5.05 -21.74
N ILE A 228 25.64 -5.48 -21.11
CA ILE A 228 24.80 -4.57 -20.32
C ILE A 228 25.64 -4.02 -19.16
N PRO A 229 25.83 -2.69 -19.05
CA PRO A 229 26.59 -2.09 -17.97
C PRO A 229 26.05 -2.55 -16.61
N GLN A 230 26.95 -2.91 -15.70
CA GLN A 230 26.57 -3.08 -14.31
C GLN A 230 25.90 -1.81 -13.79
N ALA A 231 25.05 -1.96 -12.78
CA ALA A 231 24.42 -0.85 -12.09
C ALA A 231 25.46 0.22 -11.79
N LEU A 232 25.12 1.46 -12.13
CA LEU A 232 25.97 2.60 -11.85
C LEU A 232 26.16 2.71 -10.34
N ASP A 233 27.33 3.17 -9.93
CA ASP A 233 27.56 3.56 -8.55
C ASP A 233 26.54 4.62 -8.11
N GLU A 234 26.27 4.67 -6.81
CA GLU A 234 25.27 5.58 -6.22
C GLU A 234 25.56 7.04 -6.57
N GLU A 235 26.83 7.43 -6.63
CA GLU A 235 27.26 8.79 -6.94
C GLU A 235 26.94 9.18 -8.39
N THR A 236 27.25 8.31 -9.35
CA THR A 236 26.90 8.51 -10.76
C THR A 236 25.38 8.53 -10.94
N THR A 237 24.65 7.63 -10.29
CA THR A 237 23.17 7.60 -10.32
C THR A 237 22.57 8.89 -9.77
N ALA A 238 23.07 9.38 -8.64
CA ALA A 238 22.64 10.65 -8.06
C ALA A 238 22.93 11.83 -8.99
N THR A 239 24.10 11.84 -9.63
CA THR A 239 24.49 12.86 -10.62
C THR A 239 23.50 12.91 -11.78
N VAL A 240 23.18 11.77 -12.39
CA VAL A 240 22.23 11.70 -13.51
C VAL A 240 20.82 12.09 -13.08
N ASN A 241 20.33 11.56 -11.97
CA ASN A 241 18.99 11.90 -11.47
C ASN A 241 18.87 13.41 -11.23
N LYS A 242 19.89 14.05 -10.66
CA LYS A 242 19.91 15.49 -10.44
C LYS A 242 19.99 16.29 -11.75
N PHE A 243 20.75 15.80 -12.72
CA PHE A 243 20.83 16.41 -14.05
C PHE A 243 19.49 16.38 -14.79
N LEU A 244 18.79 15.24 -14.74
CA LEU A 244 17.44 15.08 -15.28
C LEU A 244 16.41 15.96 -14.57
N GLN A 245 16.45 16.02 -13.23
CA GLN A 245 15.56 16.89 -12.43
C GLN A 245 15.70 18.37 -12.75
N ASN A 246 16.91 18.80 -13.12
CA ASN A 246 17.21 20.16 -13.52
C ASN A 246 17.07 20.39 -15.04
N ASN A 247 16.30 19.55 -15.74
CA ASN A 247 16.04 19.65 -17.17
C ASN A 247 17.32 19.74 -18.01
N LEU A 248 18.32 18.92 -17.68
CA LEU A 248 19.63 18.88 -18.35
C LEU A 248 20.44 20.18 -18.22
N ASN A 249 20.11 21.03 -17.23
CA ASN A 249 20.82 22.28 -17.00
C ASN A 249 22.12 22.04 -16.22
N ILE A 250 23.26 22.23 -16.88
CA ILE A 250 24.60 22.04 -16.31
C ILE A 250 24.84 22.99 -15.12
N ALA A 251 24.47 24.27 -15.25
CA ALA A 251 24.75 25.27 -14.23
C ALA A 251 23.96 25.00 -12.94
N GLU A 252 22.67 24.70 -13.07
CA GLU A 252 21.80 24.38 -11.93
C GLU A 252 22.24 23.09 -11.24
N THR A 253 22.51 22.05 -12.02
CA THR A 253 22.95 20.75 -11.50
C THR A 253 24.28 20.86 -10.77
N SER A 254 25.23 21.61 -11.32
CA SER A 254 26.54 21.83 -10.68
C SER A 254 26.40 22.54 -9.34
N ARG A 255 25.51 23.55 -9.26
CA ARG A 255 25.20 24.24 -7.98
C ARG A 255 24.59 23.30 -6.95
N GLN A 256 23.58 22.52 -7.34
CA GLN A 256 22.89 21.64 -6.40
C GLN A 256 23.71 20.43 -5.96
N LEU A 257 24.65 19.96 -6.80
CA LEU A 257 25.59 18.90 -6.44
C LEU A 257 26.88 19.43 -5.80
N HIS A 258 26.97 20.74 -5.54
CA HIS A 258 28.15 21.39 -4.98
C HIS A 258 29.47 21.07 -5.72
N MET A 259 29.39 20.93 -7.05
CA MET A 259 30.54 20.63 -7.90
C MET A 259 30.78 21.73 -8.93
N HIS A 260 32.01 21.82 -9.44
CA HIS A 260 32.31 22.71 -10.53
C HIS A 260 31.70 22.21 -11.85
N ARG A 261 31.26 23.13 -12.72
CA ARG A 261 30.62 22.78 -14.00
C ARG A 261 31.45 21.82 -14.87
N ASN A 262 32.77 21.99 -14.88
CA ASN A 262 33.66 21.16 -15.69
C ASN A 262 33.77 19.73 -15.12
N THR A 263 33.64 19.57 -13.79
CA THR A 263 33.58 18.26 -13.15
C THR A 263 32.30 17.53 -13.55
N LEU A 264 31.16 18.23 -13.60
CA LEU A 264 29.91 17.65 -14.09
C LEU A 264 30.03 17.23 -15.56
N ILE A 265 30.58 18.09 -16.42
CA ILE A 265 30.81 17.76 -17.84
C ILE A 265 31.68 16.51 -17.97
N TYR A 266 32.80 16.45 -17.25
CA TYR A 266 33.66 15.28 -17.25
C TYR A 266 32.90 14.01 -16.83
N ARG A 267 32.06 14.06 -15.80
CA ARG A 267 31.22 12.92 -15.38
C ARG A 267 30.26 12.49 -16.49
N LEU A 268 29.59 13.44 -17.14
CA LEU A 268 28.68 13.14 -18.25
C LEU A 268 29.44 12.50 -19.43
N GLU A 269 30.64 12.98 -19.76
CA GLU A 269 31.49 12.37 -20.79
C GLU A 269 31.94 10.94 -20.42
N GLN A 270 32.21 10.66 -19.13
CA GLN A 270 32.51 9.29 -18.70
C GLN A 270 31.29 8.36 -18.84
N ILE A 271 30.09 8.87 -18.58
CA ILE A 271 28.84 8.12 -18.79
C ILE A 271 28.63 7.84 -20.27
N GLU A 272 28.80 8.85 -21.12
CA GLU A 272 28.71 8.73 -22.58
C GLU A 272 29.68 7.66 -23.11
N LYS A 273 30.94 7.67 -22.66
CA LYS A 273 31.93 6.64 -23.04
C LYS A 273 31.55 5.22 -22.62
N ARG A 274 30.89 5.07 -21.47
CA ARG A 274 30.49 3.75 -20.93
C ARG A 274 29.20 3.23 -21.55
N THR A 275 28.31 4.11 -21.98
CA THR A 275 26.92 3.76 -22.31
C THR A 275 26.56 4.04 -23.75
N GLY A 276 27.37 4.82 -24.47
CA GLY A 276 27.09 5.30 -25.82
C GLY A 276 26.03 6.42 -25.88
N LEU A 277 25.53 6.89 -24.73
CA LEU A 277 24.42 7.85 -24.65
C LEU A 277 24.92 9.22 -24.16
N ASP A 278 24.71 10.27 -24.94
CA ASP A 278 25.01 11.64 -24.54
C ASP A 278 23.83 12.20 -23.74
N LEU A 279 23.92 12.15 -22.41
CA LEU A 279 22.85 12.65 -21.53
C LEU A 279 22.56 14.15 -21.68
N ARG A 280 23.38 14.93 -22.39
CA ARG A 280 23.08 16.33 -22.73
C ARG A 280 21.99 16.43 -23.81
N GLN A 281 21.78 15.38 -24.59
CA GLN A 281 20.67 15.24 -25.53
C GLN A 281 19.45 14.66 -24.83
N PHE A 282 18.28 15.25 -25.09
CA PHE A 282 17.05 14.83 -24.42
C PHE A 282 16.67 13.37 -24.69
N GLU A 283 16.77 12.91 -25.94
CA GLU A 283 16.42 11.54 -26.35
C GLU A 283 17.32 10.50 -25.66
N ASP A 284 18.63 10.74 -25.64
CA ASP A 284 19.61 9.87 -24.98
C ASP A 284 19.42 9.87 -23.45
N ALA A 285 19.16 11.03 -22.87
CA ALA A 285 18.88 11.16 -21.44
C ALA A 285 17.61 10.40 -21.02
N MET A 286 16.55 10.48 -21.85
CA MET A 286 15.31 9.72 -21.64
C MET A 286 15.53 8.22 -21.81
N THR A 287 16.25 7.82 -22.85
CA THR A 287 16.61 6.41 -23.11
C THR A 287 17.39 5.84 -21.93
N PHE A 288 18.41 6.56 -21.46
CA PHE A 288 19.18 6.18 -20.29
C PHE A 288 18.32 6.07 -19.03
N LYS A 289 17.39 7.02 -18.81
CA LYS A 289 16.50 6.99 -17.65
C LYS A 289 15.61 5.75 -17.66
N ILE A 290 15.03 5.42 -18.81
CA ILE A 290 14.18 4.22 -18.96
C ILE A 290 15.03 2.96 -18.79
N ALA A 291 16.18 2.88 -19.44
CA ALA A 291 17.10 1.75 -19.33
C ALA A 291 17.54 1.52 -17.87
N SER A 292 17.87 2.59 -17.14
CA SER A 292 18.20 2.51 -15.71
C SER A 292 17.04 1.99 -14.86
N MET A 293 15.80 2.43 -15.14
CA MET A 293 14.62 1.89 -14.47
C MET A 293 14.41 0.40 -14.78
N VAL A 294 14.57 -0.01 -16.05
CA VAL A 294 14.43 -1.41 -16.48
C VAL A 294 15.51 -2.30 -15.84
N MET A 295 16.76 -1.84 -15.78
CA MET A 295 17.84 -2.56 -15.09
C MET A 295 17.53 -2.80 -13.61
N ASN A 296 17.05 -1.77 -12.89
CA ASN A 296 16.66 -1.90 -11.49
C ASN A 296 15.48 -2.88 -11.30
N TYR A 297 14.52 -2.87 -12.23
CA TYR A 297 13.42 -3.82 -12.24
C TYR A 297 13.89 -5.26 -12.41
N LEU A 298 14.69 -5.55 -13.44
CA LEU A 298 15.21 -6.89 -13.70
C LEU A 298 16.11 -7.39 -12.57
N TYR A 299 16.93 -6.52 -11.98
CA TYR A 299 17.74 -6.87 -10.81
C TYR A 299 16.87 -7.27 -9.62
N THR A 300 15.75 -6.58 -9.40
CA THR A 300 14.83 -6.90 -8.31
C THR A 300 14.10 -8.22 -8.59
N GLU A 301 13.56 -8.42 -9.80
CA GLU A 301 12.86 -9.66 -10.18
C GLU A 301 13.75 -10.90 -10.07
N ARG A 302 15.04 -10.81 -10.45
CA ARG A 302 15.99 -11.92 -10.31
C ARG A 302 16.37 -12.26 -8.86
N ASN A 303 16.16 -11.31 -7.94
CA ASN A 303 16.48 -11.46 -6.51
C ASN A 303 15.24 -11.70 -5.63
N ILE A 304 14.03 -11.71 -6.21
CA ILE A 304 12.84 -12.19 -5.50
C ILE A 304 12.93 -13.73 -5.50
N PRO A 305 13.01 -14.41 -4.34
CA PRO A 305 12.88 -15.85 -4.31
C PRO A 305 11.51 -16.20 -4.90
N HIS A 306 11.51 -16.95 -6.01
CA HIS A 306 10.30 -17.58 -6.50
C HIS A 306 9.90 -18.64 -5.45
N GLU A 307 8.96 -18.28 -4.57
CA GLU A 307 8.17 -19.26 -3.81
C GLU A 307 7.20 -20.00 -4.73
#